data_AF-A0A6V7Q0Z2-F1
#
_entry.id   AF-A0A6V7Q0Z2-F1
#
_cell.length_a   1.000
_cell.length_b   1.000
_cell.length_c   1.000
_cell.angle_alpha   90.00
_cell.angle_beta   90.00
_cell.angle_gamma   90.00
#
_symmetry.space_group_name_H-M   'P 1'
#
loop_
_entity.id
_entity.type
_entity.pdbx_description
1 polymer ?
#
loop_
_entity_poly.entity_id
_entity_poly.type
_entity_poly.pdbx_seq_one_letter_code
_entity_poly.pdbx_strand_id
1 'polypeptide(L)'
;MGYILQCWTGWLGHFGLSISFTHKGESRTYIEELSCFGMNLAAQGLAHCSVPLDWGPLVGTMIQYLDSRCMEELHKLDEFMGPPTSIPLLGLSLYNQMVKMFNVSWEPLAELLATIGRLQLLRCLVSFKLRSSSKIKADLVTSATENLITSVSLQRERILECLKDEEEKDSTVRNFLHSLFEQQRLCGLQSPLRSVYMSEDPPTCLSRFASVFSISQLSRYVLDVHLGTLTSKLKKSSVDFSPLVIGLGTFLRQFHAFYITQYAQFMGQYIRIAVATASDSGSETQKGSVDYASEVLKSAFWLMFFGKYMEIPKELIESCFPSSVLAILQT
;
A
#
# COMPACT_ATOMS: atom_id res chain seq x y z
N MET A 1 -12.25 0.74 -22.29
CA MET A 1 -12.34 -0.70 -21.93
C MET A 1 -11.84 -1.64 -23.03
N GLY A 2 -12.21 -1.45 -24.31
CA GLY A 2 -11.89 -2.39 -25.41
C GLY A 2 -10.41 -2.55 -25.79
N TYR A 3 -9.57 -1.54 -25.57
CA TYR A 3 -8.13 -1.61 -25.88
C TYR A 3 -7.29 -2.34 -24.82
N ILE A 4 -7.82 -2.55 -23.62
CA ILE A 4 -7.11 -3.23 -22.51
C ILE A 4 -7.20 -4.75 -22.69
N LEU A 5 -8.30 -5.28 -23.22
CA LEU A 5 -8.44 -6.72 -23.48
C LEU A 5 -7.61 -7.21 -24.68
N GLN A 6 -7.36 -6.36 -25.68
CA GLN A 6 -6.63 -6.75 -26.88
C GLN A 6 -5.12 -6.94 -26.64
N CYS A 7 -4.56 -6.26 -25.63
CA CYS A 7 -3.18 -6.53 -25.18
C CYS A 7 -3.07 -7.80 -24.33
N TRP A 8 -4.17 -8.24 -23.70
CA TRP A 8 -4.19 -9.42 -22.83
C TRP A 8 -4.32 -10.74 -23.59
N THR A 9 -5.06 -10.78 -24.70
CA THR A 9 -5.21 -12.00 -25.51
C THR A 9 -3.93 -12.41 -26.25
N GLY A 10 -3.03 -11.46 -26.53
CA GLY A 10 -1.68 -11.75 -27.02
C GLY A 10 -0.71 -12.25 -25.95
N TRP A 11 -0.97 -11.96 -24.67
CA TRP A 11 -0.03 -12.21 -23.56
C TRP A 11 -0.17 -13.62 -22.95
N LEU A 12 -1.38 -14.20 -22.96
CA LEU A 12 -1.61 -15.57 -22.47
C LEU A 12 -1.15 -16.66 -23.45
N GLY A 13 -1.01 -16.34 -24.74
CA GLY A 13 -0.49 -17.27 -25.75
C GLY A 13 1.03 -17.54 -25.66
N HIS A 14 1.77 -16.70 -24.92
CA HIS A 14 3.24 -16.73 -24.87
C HIS A 14 3.83 -17.48 -23.67
N PHE A 15 3.00 -18.01 -22.77
CA PHE A 15 3.44 -18.69 -21.54
C PHE A 15 3.21 -20.22 -21.51
N GLY A 16 2.92 -20.85 -22.64
CA GLY A 16 2.94 -22.32 -22.73
C GLY A 16 1.80 -23.02 -21.99
N LEU A 17 0.56 -22.62 -22.24
CA LEU A 17 -0.57 -23.56 -22.26
C LEU A 17 -0.69 -24.08 -23.69
N SER A 18 -0.42 -25.37 -23.88
CA SER A 18 -0.34 -26.01 -25.19
C SER A 18 -1.71 -26.03 -25.88
N ILE A 19 -1.83 -25.38 -27.04
CA ILE A 19 -2.89 -25.67 -28.03
C ILE A 19 -2.18 -26.00 -29.33
N SER A 20 -2.21 -27.27 -29.70
CA SER A 20 -1.66 -27.78 -30.95
C SER A 20 -2.61 -27.52 -32.12
N PHE A 21 -2.14 -26.83 -33.16
CA PHE A 21 -2.73 -26.90 -34.49
C PHE A 21 -1.69 -27.33 -35.52
N THR A 22 -1.95 -28.46 -36.15
CA THR A 22 -1.18 -29.01 -37.27
C THR A 22 -1.63 -28.40 -38.58
N HIS A 23 -0.71 -27.78 -39.32
CA HIS A 23 -0.84 -27.68 -40.77
C HIS A 23 0.53 -27.69 -41.44
N LYS A 24 0.77 -28.68 -42.31
CA LYS A 24 1.99 -28.92 -43.12
C LYS A 24 3.29 -29.26 -42.36
N GLY A 25 3.25 -30.31 -41.56
CA GLY A 25 4.25 -31.39 -41.67
C GLY A 25 5.70 -31.18 -41.20
N GLU A 26 6.14 -30.02 -40.71
CA GLU A 26 7.49 -29.90 -40.12
C GLU A 26 7.48 -29.05 -38.83
N SER A 27 7.81 -29.70 -37.72
CA SER A 27 8.06 -29.04 -36.43
C SER A 27 9.54 -28.73 -36.31
N ARG A 28 9.91 -27.44 -36.24
CA ARG A 28 11.24 -27.01 -35.80
C ARG A 28 11.10 -26.05 -34.63
N THR A 29 11.60 -26.47 -33.48
CA THR A 29 11.70 -25.70 -32.24
C THR A 29 12.91 -24.76 -32.32
N TYR A 30 12.67 -23.45 -32.35
CA TYR A 30 13.70 -22.45 -32.05
C TYR A 30 13.46 -21.97 -30.62
N ILE A 31 14.18 -22.56 -29.67
CA ILE A 31 14.24 -22.11 -28.27
C ILE A 31 15.70 -21.73 -28.04
N GLU A 32 16.00 -20.44 -28.12
CA GLU A 32 17.08 -19.70 -27.44
C GLU A 32 17.20 -18.32 -28.12
N GLU A 33 17.61 -17.29 -27.38
CA GLU A 33 17.75 -15.86 -27.79
C GLU A 33 16.60 -14.86 -27.52
N LEU A 34 15.75 -15.07 -26.51
CA LEU A 34 14.91 -13.99 -25.94
C LEU A 34 15.32 -13.56 -24.50
N SER A 35 16.54 -13.90 -24.08
CA SER A 35 16.89 -14.05 -22.66
C SER A 35 17.29 -12.77 -21.90
N CYS A 36 17.53 -11.63 -22.54
CA CYS A 36 17.69 -10.36 -21.82
C CYS A 36 16.97 -9.22 -22.53
N PHE A 37 17.09 -9.12 -23.86
CA PHE A 37 16.50 -8.02 -24.62
C PHE A 37 14.97 -8.04 -24.63
N GLY A 38 14.33 -9.22 -24.72
CA GLY A 38 12.87 -9.36 -24.67
C GLY A 38 12.27 -9.06 -23.29
N MET A 39 12.96 -9.47 -22.21
CA MET A 39 12.57 -9.09 -20.85
C MET A 39 12.88 -7.63 -20.57
N ASN A 40 13.94 -7.05 -21.16
CA ASN A 40 14.24 -5.63 -21.05
C ASN A 40 13.29 -4.80 -21.91
N LEU A 41 12.76 -5.29 -23.04
CA LEU A 41 11.67 -4.63 -23.79
C LEU A 41 10.32 -4.79 -23.11
N ALA A 42 10.06 -5.92 -22.45
CA ALA A 42 8.86 -6.10 -21.64
C ALA A 42 8.95 -5.29 -20.34
N ALA A 43 10.13 -5.14 -19.75
CA ALA A 43 10.38 -4.35 -18.56
C ALA A 43 10.54 -2.86 -18.87
N GLN A 44 11.11 -2.47 -20.01
CA GLN A 44 11.07 -1.11 -20.55
C GLN A 44 9.66 -0.80 -21.02
N GLY A 45 8.95 -1.77 -21.60
CA GLY A 45 7.53 -1.71 -21.91
C GLY A 45 6.67 -1.58 -20.65
N LEU A 46 7.01 -2.23 -19.54
CA LEU A 46 6.36 -2.14 -18.22
C LEU A 46 6.93 -1.03 -17.31
N ALA A 47 8.07 -0.43 -17.67
CA ALA A 47 8.67 0.73 -17.00
C ALA A 47 8.27 2.03 -17.71
N HIS A 48 8.05 1.98 -19.03
CA HIS A 48 7.29 2.97 -19.80
C HIS A 48 5.78 2.79 -19.61
N CYS A 49 5.28 1.55 -19.49
CA CYS A 49 4.02 1.24 -18.79
C CYS A 49 4.27 1.07 -17.29
N SER A 50 5.15 1.90 -16.69
CA SER A 50 4.80 2.41 -15.38
C SER A 50 3.45 3.02 -15.64
N VAL A 51 2.37 2.29 -15.34
CA VAL A 51 1.01 2.77 -15.54
C VAL A 51 1.06 4.19 -15.01
N PRO A 52 0.95 5.22 -15.86
CA PRO A 52 0.85 6.55 -15.35
C PRO A 52 -0.48 6.51 -14.62
N LEU A 53 -0.42 6.22 -13.33
CA LEU A 53 -1.49 6.63 -12.45
C LEU A 53 -1.39 8.13 -12.55
N ASP A 54 -2.30 8.70 -13.33
CA ASP A 54 -2.57 10.11 -13.24
C ASP A 54 -3.13 10.32 -11.83
N TRP A 55 -2.24 10.72 -10.92
CA TRP A 55 -2.56 10.83 -9.50
C TRP A 55 -3.39 12.07 -9.21
N GLY A 56 -3.32 13.11 -10.06
CA GLY A 56 -4.06 14.36 -9.87
C GLY A 56 -5.57 14.14 -9.80
N PRO A 57 -6.21 13.42 -10.74
CA PRO A 57 -7.62 13.05 -10.65
C PRO A 57 -7.96 12.20 -9.42
N LEU A 58 -7.03 11.34 -8.96
CA LEU A 58 -7.24 10.50 -7.78
C LEU A 58 -7.26 11.34 -6.51
N VAL A 59 -6.29 12.24 -6.35
CA VAL A 59 -6.21 13.17 -5.22
C VAL A 59 -7.40 14.13 -5.27
N GLY A 60 -7.72 14.68 -6.44
CA GLY A 60 -8.90 15.52 -6.63
C GLY A 60 -10.20 14.82 -6.23
N THR A 61 -10.35 13.55 -6.58
CA THR A 61 -11.50 12.73 -6.15
C THR A 61 -11.49 12.51 -4.63
N MET A 62 -10.33 12.25 -4.02
CA MET A 62 -10.23 12.10 -2.56
C MET A 62 -10.52 13.40 -1.81
N ILE A 63 -10.06 14.55 -2.32
CA ILE A 63 -10.38 15.88 -1.79
C ILE A 63 -11.88 16.16 -1.95
N GLN A 64 -12.52 15.73 -3.04
CA GLN A 64 -13.98 15.84 -3.18
C GLN A 64 -14.74 15.05 -2.11
N TYR A 65 -14.22 13.90 -1.65
CA TYR A 65 -14.79 13.17 -0.53
C TYR A 65 -14.57 13.85 0.83
N LEU A 66 -13.59 14.75 0.92
CA LEU A 66 -13.36 15.65 2.05
C LEU A 66 -14.17 16.94 1.86
N ASP A 67 -15.49 16.81 1.74
CA ASP A 67 -16.38 17.98 1.67
C ASP A 67 -16.32 18.82 2.96
N SER A 68 -16.84 20.06 2.92
CA SER A 68 -16.77 20.97 4.07
C SER A 68 -17.42 20.38 5.33
N ARG A 69 -18.48 19.57 5.18
CA ARG A 69 -19.14 18.88 6.30
C ARG A 69 -18.28 17.78 6.88
N CYS A 70 -17.63 16.98 6.03
CA CYS A 70 -16.65 15.97 6.43
C CYS A 70 -15.51 16.60 7.25
N MET A 71 -15.01 17.75 6.78
CA MET A 71 -13.96 18.50 7.47
C MET A 71 -14.40 19.03 8.83
N GLU A 72 -15.59 19.62 8.94
CA GLU A 72 -16.14 20.08 10.23
C GLU A 72 -16.25 18.96 11.26
N GLU A 73 -16.72 17.79 10.86
CA GLU A 73 -16.85 16.63 11.75
C GLU A 73 -15.49 16.00 12.10
N LEU A 74 -14.54 15.97 11.17
CA LEU A 74 -13.15 15.55 11.45
C LEU A 74 -12.43 16.51 12.40
N HIS A 75 -12.76 17.81 12.36
CA HIS A 75 -12.26 18.81 13.31
C HIS A 75 -12.89 18.66 14.69
N LYS A 76 -14.21 18.45 14.78
CA LYS A 76 -14.85 18.08 16.06
C LYS A 76 -14.22 16.83 16.65
N LEU A 77 -13.95 15.83 15.80
CA LEU A 77 -13.25 14.63 16.23
C LEU A 77 -11.83 14.93 16.74
N ASP A 78 -11.13 15.92 16.19
CA ASP A 78 -9.83 16.38 16.74
C ASP A 78 -9.97 16.96 18.15
N GLU A 79 -11.02 17.73 18.39
CA GLU A 79 -11.26 18.35 19.70
C GLU A 79 -11.67 17.33 20.77
N PHE A 80 -12.49 16.34 20.39
CA PHE A 80 -12.99 15.32 21.32
C PHE A 80 -12.04 14.14 21.51
N MET A 81 -11.21 13.84 20.50
CA MET A 81 -10.23 12.77 20.58
C MET A 81 -8.93 13.38 21.08
N GLY A 82 -8.58 13.04 22.32
CA GLY A 82 -7.26 13.33 22.86
C GLY A 82 -6.13 12.76 21.97
N PRO A 83 -4.86 12.95 22.35
CA PRO A 83 -3.72 12.58 21.52
C PRO A 83 -3.82 11.11 21.05
N PRO A 84 -3.30 10.74 19.86
CA PRO A 84 -3.41 9.41 19.28
C PRO A 84 -2.90 8.25 20.17
N THR A 85 -2.18 8.56 21.24
CA THR A 85 -1.67 7.62 22.26
C THR A 85 -2.65 7.38 23.42
N SER A 86 -3.65 8.24 23.60
CA SER A 86 -4.63 8.18 24.69
C SER A 86 -5.86 7.35 24.36
N ILE A 87 -6.64 7.00 25.40
CA ILE A 87 -8.00 6.46 25.29
C ILE A 87 -8.97 7.63 25.55
N PRO A 88 -9.72 8.10 24.54
CA PRO A 88 -10.67 9.21 24.67
C PRO A 88 -11.86 8.87 25.58
N LEU A 89 -12.36 9.88 26.30
CA LEU A 89 -13.47 9.76 27.26
C LEU A 89 -14.79 9.31 26.63
N LEU A 90 -15.09 9.75 25.40
CA LEU A 90 -16.33 9.43 24.69
C LEU A 90 -16.26 8.08 23.92
N GLY A 91 -15.10 7.41 23.96
CA GLY A 91 -14.93 6.02 23.56
C GLY A 91 -15.30 5.68 22.10
N LEU A 92 -15.86 4.49 21.91
CA LEU A 92 -16.15 3.88 20.60
C LEU A 92 -17.35 4.55 19.87
N SER A 93 -18.16 5.29 20.62
CA SER A 93 -19.39 5.92 20.11
C SER A 93 -19.11 6.97 19.03
N LEU A 94 -18.05 7.78 19.16
CA LEU A 94 -17.65 8.75 18.13
C LEU A 94 -17.18 8.06 16.85
N TYR A 95 -16.34 7.04 16.96
CA TYR A 95 -15.91 6.29 15.78
C TYR A 95 -17.10 5.66 15.05
N ASN A 96 -18.05 5.08 15.79
CA ASN A 96 -19.26 4.51 15.21
C ASN A 96 -20.16 5.57 14.56
N GLN A 97 -20.28 6.75 15.15
CA GLN A 97 -21.03 7.87 14.57
C GLN A 97 -20.40 8.31 13.24
N MET A 98 -19.08 8.47 13.22
CA MET A 98 -18.34 8.86 12.01
C MET A 98 -18.44 7.78 10.93
N VAL A 99 -18.19 6.52 11.27
CA VAL A 99 -18.34 5.39 10.35
C VAL A 99 -19.74 5.35 9.74
N LYS A 100 -20.80 5.56 10.55
CA LYS A 100 -22.19 5.63 10.06
C LYS A 100 -22.42 6.80 9.11
N MET A 101 -21.88 7.98 9.43
CA MET A 101 -22.01 9.18 8.62
C MET A 101 -21.43 8.99 7.21
N PHE A 102 -20.36 8.20 7.09
CA PHE A 102 -19.64 8.01 5.84
C PHE A 102 -19.86 6.66 5.14
N ASN A 103 -20.71 5.79 5.70
CA ASN A 103 -20.87 4.40 5.23
C ASN A 103 -21.50 4.27 3.82
N VAL A 104 -22.04 5.35 3.26
CA VAL A 104 -22.75 5.34 1.95
C VAL A 104 -21.85 5.82 0.79
N SER A 105 -20.70 6.45 1.07
CA SER A 105 -19.88 7.13 0.07
C SER A 105 -18.49 6.50 -0.18
N TRP A 106 -18.16 5.39 0.46
CA TRP A 106 -16.78 4.87 0.49
C TRP A 106 -16.45 3.79 -0.54
N GLU A 107 -17.43 3.15 -1.15
CA GLU A 107 -17.23 2.13 -2.19
C GLU A 107 -16.35 2.59 -3.36
N PRO A 108 -16.61 3.76 -4.00
CA PRO A 108 -15.79 4.20 -5.11
C PRO A 108 -14.35 4.51 -4.67
N LEU A 109 -14.18 5.08 -3.48
CA LEU A 109 -12.86 5.35 -2.90
C LEU A 109 -12.11 4.04 -2.59
N ALA A 110 -12.80 3.03 -2.04
CA ALA A 110 -12.20 1.73 -1.78
C ALA A 110 -11.76 1.03 -3.07
N GLU A 111 -12.57 1.09 -4.14
CA GLU A 111 -12.18 0.52 -5.44
C GLU A 111 -11.00 1.28 -6.06
N LEU A 112 -10.95 2.60 -5.88
CA LEU A 112 -9.85 3.44 -6.33
C LEU A 112 -8.54 3.07 -5.64
N LEU A 113 -8.55 3.02 -4.31
CA LEU A 113 -7.40 2.63 -3.50
C LEU A 113 -6.98 1.20 -3.84
N ALA A 114 -7.89 0.25 -3.96
CA ALA A 114 -7.50 -1.09 -4.37
C ALA A 114 -6.96 -1.18 -5.78
N THR A 115 -7.44 -0.36 -6.72
CA THR A 115 -6.82 -0.28 -8.06
C THR A 115 -5.38 0.18 -7.96
N ILE A 116 -5.10 1.22 -7.15
CA ILE A 116 -3.73 1.63 -6.82
C ILE A 116 -2.94 0.45 -6.25
N GLY A 117 -3.48 -0.26 -5.27
CA GLY A 117 -2.78 -1.37 -4.64
C GLY A 117 -2.53 -2.56 -5.55
N ARG A 118 -3.48 -2.91 -6.45
CA ARG A 118 -3.30 -3.97 -7.46
C ARG A 118 -2.15 -3.60 -8.40
N LEU A 119 -2.09 -2.34 -8.84
CA LEU A 119 -1.01 -1.84 -9.69
C LEU A 119 0.34 -1.85 -8.97
N GLN A 120 0.36 -1.48 -7.68
CA GLN A 120 1.58 -1.54 -6.87
C GLN A 120 2.07 -2.96 -6.61
N LEU A 121 1.16 -3.90 -6.35
CA LEU A 121 1.48 -5.32 -6.24
C LEU A 121 2.06 -5.87 -7.55
N LEU A 122 1.47 -5.50 -8.70
CA LEU A 122 2.00 -5.88 -10.00
C LEU A 122 3.41 -5.33 -10.22
N ARG A 123 3.64 -4.05 -9.88
CA ARG A 123 4.99 -3.45 -9.95
C ARG A 123 5.98 -4.18 -9.05
N CYS A 124 5.58 -4.58 -7.85
CA CYS A 124 6.43 -5.36 -6.95
C CYS A 124 6.80 -6.72 -7.55
N LEU A 125 5.84 -7.40 -8.18
CA LEU A 125 6.09 -8.67 -8.87
C LEU A 125 7.07 -8.51 -10.04
N VAL A 126 6.91 -7.45 -10.83
CA VAL A 126 7.82 -7.11 -11.93
C VAL A 126 9.23 -6.84 -11.39
N SER A 127 9.37 -5.97 -10.38
CA SER A 127 10.67 -5.69 -9.74
C SER A 127 11.32 -6.96 -9.18
N PHE A 128 10.54 -7.83 -8.52
CA PHE A 128 11.04 -9.10 -8.00
C PHE A 128 11.57 -10.00 -9.11
N LYS A 129 10.84 -10.14 -10.23
CA LYS A 129 11.27 -10.94 -11.38
C LYS A 129 12.51 -10.35 -12.05
N LEU A 130 12.60 -9.03 -12.17
CA LEU A 130 13.78 -8.35 -12.71
C LEU A 130 15.00 -8.59 -11.84
N ARG A 131 14.87 -8.37 -10.53
CA ARG A 131 15.95 -8.61 -9.57
C ARG A 131 16.42 -10.06 -9.56
N SER A 132 15.49 -11.01 -9.62
CA SER A 132 15.83 -12.42 -9.71
C SER A 132 16.59 -12.74 -11.00
N SER A 133 16.15 -12.18 -12.14
CA SER A 133 16.84 -12.42 -13.42
C SER A 133 18.21 -11.72 -13.47
N SER A 134 18.34 -10.52 -12.91
CA SER A 134 19.60 -9.77 -12.91
C SER A 134 20.65 -10.45 -12.04
N LYS A 135 20.27 -11.00 -10.87
CA LYS A 135 21.18 -11.79 -10.02
C LYS A 135 21.71 -13.06 -10.69
N ILE A 136 20.92 -13.68 -11.56
CA ILE A 136 21.35 -14.90 -12.25
C ILE A 136 22.21 -14.58 -13.48
N LYS A 137 21.79 -13.59 -14.29
CA LYS A 137 22.40 -13.31 -15.61
C LYS A 137 23.47 -12.24 -15.58
N ALA A 138 23.46 -11.37 -14.57
CA ALA A 138 24.32 -10.19 -14.45
C ALA A 138 24.69 -9.94 -12.98
N ASP A 139 25.16 -10.99 -12.30
CA ASP A 139 25.43 -10.97 -10.86
C ASP A 139 26.42 -9.87 -10.45
N LEU A 140 27.57 -9.76 -11.13
CA LEU A 140 28.58 -8.74 -10.85
C LEU A 140 28.03 -7.32 -10.99
N VAL A 141 27.24 -7.06 -12.03
CA VAL A 141 26.61 -5.74 -12.25
C VAL A 141 25.57 -5.47 -11.17
N THR A 142 24.76 -6.47 -10.82
CA THR A 142 23.74 -6.33 -9.78
C THR A 142 24.40 -6.04 -8.43
N SER A 143 25.44 -6.78 -8.07
CA SER A 143 26.19 -6.61 -6.83
C SER A 143 26.92 -5.27 -6.76
N ALA A 144 27.58 -4.85 -7.85
CA ALA A 144 28.20 -3.52 -7.94
C ALA A 144 27.15 -2.40 -7.78
N THR A 145 25.99 -2.55 -8.41
CA THR A 145 24.86 -1.61 -8.31
C THR A 145 24.30 -1.55 -6.90
N GLU A 146 24.05 -2.70 -6.25
CA GLU A 146 23.57 -2.78 -4.86
C GLU A 146 24.57 -2.10 -3.90
N ASN A 147 25.88 -2.33 -4.08
CA ASN A 147 26.93 -1.70 -3.29
C ASN A 147 26.98 -0.18 -3.50
N LEU A 148 26.87 0.27 -4.75
CA LEU A 148 26.86 1.70 -5.08
C LEU A 148 25.64 2.40 -4.49
N ILE A 149 24.45 1.82 -4.60
CA ILE A 149 23.22 2.35 -3.99
C ILE A 149 23.37 2.46 -2.46
N THR A 150 23.94 1.44 -1.83
CA THR A 150 24.18 1.43 -0.38
C THR A 150 25.14 2.55 0.01
N SER A 151 26.26 2.68 -0.71
CA SER A 151 27.25 3.75 -0.47
C SER A 151 26.65 5.14 -0.65
N VAL A 152 25.86 5.36 -1.70
CA VAL A 152 25.19 6.64 -1.97
C VAL A 152 24.16 6.95 -0.86
N SER A 153 23.42 5.95 -0.41
CA SER A 153 22.44 6.10 0.68
C SER A 153 23.11 6.51 2.01
N LEU A 154 24.29 5.97 2.30
CA LEU A 154 25.09 6.35 3.47
C LEU A 154 25.62 7.79 3.40
N GLN A 155 25.75 8.36 2.21
CA GLN A 155 26.25 9.72 1.99
C GLN A 155 25.14 10.73 1.71
N ARG A 156 23.87 10.36 1.93
CA ARG A 156 22.70 11.16 1.55
C ARG A 156 22.75 12.61 2.05
N GLU A 157 23.18 12.85 3.28
CA GLU A 157 23.25 14.21 3.86
C GLU A 157 24.23 15.11 3.10
N ARG A 158 25.44 14.61 2.83
CA ARG A 158 26.44 15.33 2.03
C ARG A 158 25.97 15.60 0.61
N ILE A 159 25.29 14.63 0.00
CA ILE A 159 24.71 14.79 -1.34
C ILE A 159 23.62 15.88 -1.31
N LEU A 160 22.75 15.89 -0.30
CA LEU A 160 21.72 16.93 -0.15
C LEU A 160 22.32 18.32 0.10
N GLU A 161 23.46 18.43 0.79
CA GLU A 161 24.20 19.68 0.93
C GLU A 161 24.76 20.14 -0.43
N CYS A 162 25.39 19.24 -1.20
CA CYS A 162 25.90 19.58 -2.53
C CYS A 162 24.83 20.01 -3.53
N LEU A 163 23.59 19.51 -3.39
CA LEU A 163 22.46 19.86 -4.27
C LEU A 163 21.81 21.21 -3.93
N LYS A 164 22.19 21.85 -2.81
CA LYS A 164 21.71 23.20 -2.42
C LYS A 164 22.59 24.33 -2.95
N ASP A 165 23.82 24.01 -3.34
CA ASP A 165 24.75 24.99 -3.91
C ASP A 165 24.45 25.14 -5.41
N GLU A 166 23.77 26.23 -5.78
CA GLU A 166 23.29 26.56 -7.14
C GLU A 166 24.40 26.77 -8.21
N GLU A 167 25.66 26.47 -7.92
CA GLU A 167 26.76 26.62 -8.88
C GLU A 167 26.89 25.39 -9.81
N GLU A 168 27.21 25.67 -11.07
CA GLU A 168 27.34 24.84 -12.29
C GLU A 168 27.86 23.37 -12.14
N LYS A 169 28.52 23.04 -11.03
CA LYS A 169 28.92 21.66 -10.64
C LYS A 169 27.75 20.72 -10.33
N ASP A 170 26.55 21.26 -10.13
CA ASP A 170 25.36 20.52 -9.70
C ASP A 170 24.83 19.54 -10.78
N SER A 171 25.06 19.82 -12.07
CA SER A 171 24.59 18.97 -13.17
C SER A 171 25.17 17.56 -13.17
N THR A 172 26.44 17.39 -12.75
CA THR A 172 27.11 16.09 -12.77
C THR A 172 26.55 15.15 -11.70
N VAL A 173 26.33 15.66 -10.49
CA VAL A 173 25.76 14.87 -9.38
C VAL A 173 24.32 14.48 -9.72
N ARG A 174 23.51 15.42 -10.23
CA ARG A 174 22.13 15.13 -10.68
C ARG A 174 22.10 14.07 -11.79
N ASN A 175 22.94 14.19 -12.81
CA ASN A 175 23.03 13.23 -13.92
C ASN A 175 23.50 11.84 -13.45
N PHE A 176 24.45 11.80 -12.52
CA PHE A 176 24.90 10.55 -11.91
C PHE A 176 23.77 9.88 -11.13
N LEU A 177 23.07 10.61 -10.26
CA LEU A 177 21.95 10.09 -9.49
C LEU A 177 20.82 9.60 -10.41
N HIS A 178 20.48 10.37 -11.43
CA HIS A 178 19.50 9.97 -12.44
C HIS A 178 19.89 8.65 -13.11
N SER A 179 21.15 8.53 -13.56
CA SER A 179 21.67 7.31 -14.18
C SER A 179 21.66 6.12 -13.22
N LEU A 180 21.99 6.34 -11.95
CA LEU A 180 21.95 5.31 -10.91
C LEU A 180 20.52 4.82 -10.64
N PHE A 181 19.55 5.73 -10.56
CA PHE A 181 18.13 5.38 -10.40
C PHE A 181 17.61 4.58 -11.60
N GLU A 182 18.02 4.93 -12.81
CA GLU A 182 17.71 4.16 -14.02
C GLU A 182 18.28 2.73 -13.93
N GLN A 183 19.54 2.56 -13.52
CA GLN A 183 20.11 1.22 -13.32
C GLN A 183 19.40 0.44 -12.21
N GLN A 184 19.05 1.12 -11.11
CA GLN A 184 18.30 0.53 -10.00
C GLN A 184 16.93 0.01 -10.49
N ARG A 185 16.24 0.76 -11.35
CA ARG A 185 14.97 0.38 -11.95
C ARG A 185 15.12 -0.84 -12.87
N LEU A 186 16.11 -0.83 -13.76
CA LEU A 186 16.37 -1.94 -14.70
C LEU A 186 16.73 -3.25 -13.98
N CYS A 187 17.46 -3.16 -12.86
CA CYS A 187 17.81 -4.33 -12.05
C CYS A 187 16.69 -4.75 -11.07
N GLY A 188 15.53 -4.09 -11.06
CA GLY A 188 14.47 -4.37 -10.09
C GLY A 188 14.85 -4.10 -8.63
N LEU A 189 15.85 -3.26 -8.39
CA LEU A 189 16.37 -2.89 -7.07
C LEU A 189 15.61 -1.71 -6.43
N GLN A 190 14.70 -1.09 -7.17
CA GLN A 190 13.84 -0.03 -6.67
C GLN A 190 12.61 -0.65 -6.02
N SER A 191 12.30 -0.24 -4.78
CA SER A 191 11.07 -0.65 -4.09
C SER A 191 9.89 0.17 -4.62
N PRO A 192 8.90 -0.43 -5.31
CA PRO A 192 7.76 0.32 -5.86
C PRO A 192 6.92 0.97 -4.77
N LEU A 193 6.80 0.33 -3.62
CA LEU A 193 6.03 0.83 -2.48
C LEU A 193 6.65 2.05 -1.80
N ARG A 194 7.92 2.36 -2.09
CA ARG A 194 8.63 3.56 -1.60
C ARG A 194 8.61 4.71 -2.60
N SER A 195 8.09 4.50 -3.81
CA SER A 195 8.07 5.53 -4.84
C SER A 195 7.07 6.64 -4.47
N VAL A 196 7.54 7.88 -4.57
CA VAL A 196 6.72 9.09 -4.50
C VAL A 196 6.44 9.53 -5.94
N TYR A 197 5.17 9.78 -6.25
CA TYR A 197 4.66 10.07 -7.59
C TYR A 197 4.08 11.48 -7.72
N MET A 198 3.70 12.10 -6.60
CA MET A 198 3.14 13.45 -6.57
C MET A 198 4.01 14.37 -5.71
N SER A 199 3.82 15.67 -5.92
CA SER A 199 4.42 16.74 -5.09
C SER A 199 3.36 17.71 -4.60
N GLU A 200 2.11 17.23 -4.50
CA GLU A 200 0.96 18.00 -4.05
C GLU A 200 0.94 18.11 -2.51
N ASP A 201 0.32 19.17 -2.01
CA ASP A 201 0.13 19.35 -0.58
C ASP A 201 -0.86 18.33 -0.01
N PRO A 202 -0.62 17.83 1.22
CA PRO A 202 -1.51 16.88 1.86
C PRO A 202 -2.88 17.50 2.17
N PRO A 203 -3.98 16.74 1.99
CA PRO A 203 -5.28 17.15 2.49
C PRO A 203 -5.26 17.37 4.02
N THR A 204 -6.07 18.29 4.51
CA THR A 204 -6.25 18.52 5.94
C THR A 204 -6.83 17.26 6.61
N CYS A 205 -6.39 16.97 7.84
CA CYS A 205 -6.85 15.81 8.62
C CYS A 205 -6.65 14.43 7.95
N LEU A 206 -5.75 14.32 6.96
CA LEU A 206 -5.53 13.13 6.13
C LEU A 206 -5.43 11.80 6.90
N SER A 207 -4.56 11.74 7.91
CA SER A 207 -4.32 10.51 8.69
C SER A 207 -5.56 10.05 9.43
N ARG A 208 -6.34 11.01 9.95
CA ARG A 208 -7.58 10.74 10.68
C ARG A 208 -8.64 10.24 9.71
N PHE A 209 -8.83 10.94 8.59
CA PHE A 209 -9.72 10.48 7.53
C PHE A 209 -9.40 9.04 7.10
N ALA A 210 -8.12 8.75 6.82
CA ALA A 210 -7.66 7.41 6.46
C ALA A 210 -7.97 6.36 7.54
N SER A 211 -7.85 6.71 8.82
CA SER A 211 -8.18 5.81 9.94
C SER A 211 -9.69 5.52 10.02
N VAL A 212 -10.56 6.54 9.95
CA VAL A 212 -12.02 6.35 9.97
C VAL A 212 -12.46 5.56 8.75
N PHE A 213 -11.90 5.86 7.57
CA PHE A 213 -12.09 5.08 6.35
C PHE A 213 -11.76 3.61 6.61
N SER A 214 -10.56 3.30 7.11
CA SER A 214 -10.14 1.91 7.39
C SER A 214 -11.10 1.21 8.35
N ILE A 215 -11.55 1.90 9.40
CA ILE A 215 -12.45 1.34 10.42
C ILE A 215 -13.80 0.91 9.82
N SER A 216 -14.42 1.67 8.89
CA SER A 216 -15.64 1.16 8.25
C SER A 216 -15.43 -0.13 7.47
N GLN A 217 -14.27 -0.24 6.81
CA GLN A 217 -14.03 -1.31 5.86
C GLN A 217 -13.91 -2.63 6.62
N LEU A 218 -13.49 -2.61 7.90
CA LEU A 218 -13.41 -3.78 8.78
C LEU A 218 -14.71 -4.60 8.82
N SER A 219 -15.87 -3.94 8.78
CA SER A 219 -17.17 -4.61 8.84
C SER A 219 -17.43 -5.53 7.63
N ARG A 220 -16.78 -5.24 6.49
CA ARG A 220 -16.91 -5.94 5.20
C ARG A 220 -16.07 -7.22 5.13
N TYR A 221 -15.13 -7.37 6.06
CA TYR A 221 -14.20 -8.49 6.11
C TYR A 221 -14.44 -9.43 7.29
N VAL A 222 -14.00 -10.67 7.13
CA VAL A 222 -13.88 -11.70 8.17
C VAL A 222 -12.43 -12.12 8.21
N LEU A 223 -11.93 -12.36 9.42
CA LEU A 223 -10.61 -12.96 9.60
C LEU A 223 -10.69 -14.45 9.28
N ASP A 224 -9.99 -14.85 8.21
CA ASP A 224 -9.80 -16.24 7.85
C ASP A 224 -8.49 -16.73 8.48
N VAL A 225 -8.63 -17.54 9.54
CA VAL A 225 -7.50 -18.08 10.30
C VAL A 225 -6.67 -19.05 9.48
N HIS A 226 -7.28 -19.77 8.53
CA HIS A 226 -6.56 -20.74 7.69
C HIS A 226 -5.70 -20.06 6.65
N LEU A 227 -6.19 -18.98 6.06
CA LEU A 227 -5.44 -18.18 5.09
C LEU A 227 -4.55 -17.13 5.75
N GLY A 228 -4.71 -16.89 7.06
CA GLY A 228 -4.00 -15.85 7.79
C GLY A 228 -4.22 -14.47 7.16
N THR A 229 -5.45 -14.18 6.73
CA THR A 229 -5.81 -12.94 6.02
C THR A 229 -7.25 -12.51 6.28
N LEU A 230 -7.58 -11.27 5.91
CA LEU A 230 -8.96 -10.79 5.88
C LEU A 230 -9.60 -11.13 4.54
N THR A 231 -10.72 -11.84 4.57
CA THR A 231 -11.49 -12.24 3.39
C THR A 231 -12.83 -11.52 3.37
N SER A 232 -13.38 -11.33 2.16
CA SER A 232 -14.69 -10.71 1.98
C SER A 232 -15.80 -11.56 2.59
N LYS A 233 -16.75 -10.92 3.29
CA LYS A 233 -18.02 -11.55 3.67
C LYS A 233 -18.92 -11.86 2.46
N LEU A 234 -18.83 -11.06 1.40
CA LEU A 234 -19.77 -11.03 0.28
C LEU A 234 -19.06 -11.33 -1.04
N LYS A 235 -19.25 -12.55 -1.56
CA LYS A 235 -18.63 -13.07 -2.81
C LYS A 235 -18.82 -12.21 -4.08
N LYS A 236 -19.67 -11.17 -4.06
CA LYS A 236 -20.03 -10.41 -5.27
C LYS A 236 -19.63 -8.93 -5.30
N SER A 237 -19.09 -8.33 -4.24
CA SER A 237 -18.98 -6.85 -4.22
C SER A 237 -17.88 -6.24 -3.36
N SER A 238 -17.22 -6.96 -2.44
CA SER A 238 -16.17 -6.29 -1.68
C SER A 238 -14.84 -6.36 -2.40
N VAL A 239 -14.13 -5.24 -2.35
CA VAL A 239 -12.74 -5.10 -2.74
C VAL A 239 -11.87 -6.06 -1.92
N ASP A 240 -10.85 -6.66 -2.55
CA ASP A 240 -9.87 -7.49 -1.85
C ASP A 240 -9.10 -6.66 -0.80
N PHE A 241 -8.95 -7.23 0.39
CA PHE A 241 -8.30 -6.57 1.53
C PHE A 241 -6.85 -6.13 1.20
N SER A 242 -6.02 -7.03 0.69
CA SER A 242 -4.59 -6.76 0.49
C SER A 242 -4.33 -5.57 -0.46
N PRO A 243 -4.93 -5.54 -1.68
CA PRO A 243 -4.84 -4.36 -2.53
C PRO A 243 -5.38 -3.09 -1.90
N LEU A 244 -6.48 -3.14 -1.14
CA LEU A 244 -7.03 -1.96 -0.50
C LEU A 244 -6.03 -1.34 0.50
N VAL A 245 -5.44 -2.15 1.37
CA VAL A 245 -4.48 -1.68 2.37
C VAL A 245 -3.19 -1.15 1.73
N ILE A 246 -2.69 -1.85 0.71
CA ILE A 246 -1.51 -1.41 -0.03
C ILE A 246 -1.78 -0.09 -0.77
N GLY A 247 -2.97 0.04 -1.34
CA GLY A 247 -3.43 1.27 -1.99
C GLY A 247 -3.45 2.46 -1.05
N LEU A 248 -4.10 2.29 0.12
CA LEU A 248 -4.15 3.31 1.16
C LEU A 248 -2.75 3.72 1.62
N GLY A 249 -1.88 2.75 1.87
CA GLY A 249 -0.51 3.02 2.30
C GLY A 249 0.33 3.69 1.23
N THR A 250 0.16 3.30 -0.04
CA THR A 250 0.80 3.96 -1.18
C THR A 250 0.37 5.40 -1.29
N PHE A 251 -0.93 5.68 -1.12
CA PHE A 251 -1.47 7.04 -1.11
C PHE A 251 -0.91 7.87 0.05
N LEU A 252 -0.89 7.36 1.28
CA LEU A 252 -0.30 8.08 2.42
C LEU A 252 1.20 8.33 2.26
N ARG A 253 1.93 7.42 1.60
CA ARG A 253 3.36 7.57 1.30
C ARG A 253 3.68 8.72 0.35
N GLN A 254 2.68 9.19 -0.39
CA GLN A 254 2.89 10.32 -1.29
C GLN A 254 3.21 11.61 -0.53
N PHE A 255 2.87 11.65 0.75
CA PHE A 255 3.13 12.78 1.63
C PHE A 255 4.24 12.43 2.64
N HIS A 256 4.52 13.37 3.55
CA HIS A 256 5.53 13.19 4.58
C HIS A 256 5.27 11.93 5.44
N ALA A 257 6.32 11.22 5.86
CA ALA A 257 6.24 9.99 6.66
C ALA A 257 5.44 10.13 7.97
N PHE A 258 5.27 11.37 8.44
CA PHE A 258 4.37 11.74 9.53
C PHE A 258 2.95 11.19 9.34
N TYR A 259 2.38 11.24 8.14
CA TYR A 259 0.98 10.82 7.91
C TYR A 259 0.78 9.31 8.10
N ILE A 260 1.76 8.49 7.67
CA ILE A 260 1.76 7.04 7.90
C ILE A 260 1.85 6.73 9.40
N THR A 261 2.75 7.43 10.10
CA THR A 261 2.94 7.27 11.56
C THR A 261 1.67 7.65 12.32
N GLN A 262 1.10 8.81 12.01
CA GLN A 262 -0.10 9.32 12.67
C GLN A 262 -1.32 8.44 12.36
N TYR A 263 -1.46 7.92 11.14
CA TYR A 263 -2.49 6.94 10.78
C TYR A 263 -2.39 5.68 11.66
N ALA A 264 -1.18 5.12 11.81
CA ALA A 264 -0.96 3.93 12.63
C ALA A 264 -1.34 4.19 14.10
N GLN A 265 -1.05 5.37 14.63
CA GLN A 265 -1.42 5.75 15.99
C GLN A 265 -2.94 5.87 16.16
N PHE A 266 -3.67 6.47 15.20
CA PHE A 266 -5.14 6.53 15.25
C PHE A 266 -5.79 5.14 15.16
N MET A 267 -5.26 4.25 14.31
CA MET A 267 -5.70 2.86 14.29
C MET A 267 -5.42 2.17 15.63
N GLY A 268 -4.26 2.43 16.25
CA GLY A 268 -3.94 1.95 17.60
C GLY A 268 -4.91 2.47 18.67
N GLN A 269 -5.26 3.75 18.62
CA GLN A 269 -6.25 4.36 19.51
C GLN A 269 -7.60 3.64 19.40
N TYR A 270 -8.08 3.39 18.19
CA TYR A 270 -9.30 2.62 17.96
C TYR A 270 -9.23 1.21 18.58
N ILE A 271 -8.12 0.50 18.40
CA ILE A 271 -7.93 -0.84 18.96
C ILE A 271 -7.98 -0.82 20.49
N ARG A 272 -7.29 0.14 21.12
CA ARG A 272 -7.31 0.27 22.59
C ARG A 272 -8.72 0.55 23.12
N ILE A 273 -9.48 1.42 22.45
CA ILE A 273 -10.88 1.69 22.78
C ILE A 273 -11.74 0.45 22.61
N ALA A 274 -11.57 -0.29 21.50
CA ALA A 274 -12.34 -1.50 21.23
C ALA A 274 -12.07 -2.60 22.28
N VAL A 275 -10.81 -2.75 22.72
CA VAL A 275 -10.44 -3.67 23.81
C VAL A 275 -11.05 -3.26 25.15
N ALA A 276 -10.99 -1.98 25.49
CA ALA A 276 -11.60 -1.46 26.72
C ALA A 276 -13.12 -1.73 26.72
N THR A 277 -13.79 -1.43 25.60
CA THR A 277 -15.23 -1.64 25.43
C THR A 277 -15.60 -3.13 25.52
N ALA A 278 -14.79 -4.02 24.92
CA ALA A 278 -15.01 -5.47 25.00
C ALA A 278 -14.93 -5.98 26.45
N SER A 279 -14.00 -5.44 27.23
CA SER A 279 -13.78 -5.83 28.63
C SER A 279 -14.93 -5.37 29.54
N ASP A 280 -15.49 -4.19 29.28
CA ASP A 280 -16.62 -3.63 30.06
C ASP A 280 -17.95 -4.35 29.75
N SER A 281 -18.12 -4.90 28.55
CA SER A 281 -19.36 -5.57 28.10
C SER A 281 -19.57 -6.99 28.65
N GLY A 282 -18.65 -7.48 29.50
CA GLY A 282 -18.68 -8.83 30.08
C GLY A 282 -19.84 -9.14 31.04
N SER A 283 -20.81 -8.24 31.23
CA SER A 283 -21.94 -8.43 32.16
C SER A 283 -23.34 -8.53 31.53
N GLU A 284 -23.56 -8.24 30.25
CA GLU A 284 -24.90 -8.35 29.66
C GLU A 284 -24.88 -8.89 28.21
N THR A 285 -25.31 -10.13 28.06
CA THR A 285 -25.57 -10.80 26.78
C THR A 285 -26.73 -10.12 26.04
N GLN A 286 -26.48 -9.01 25.33
CA GLN A 286 -27.45 -8.45 24.40
C GLN A 286 -27.32 -9.11 23.02
N LYS A 287 -28.31 -9.96 22.71
CA LYS A 287 -28.59 -10.51 21.37
C LYS A 287 -28.64 -9.36 20.34
N GLY A 288 -27.59 -9.22 19.55
CA GLY A 288 -27.45 -8.21 18.50
C GLY A 288 -26.11 -7.47 18.49
N SER A 289 -25.24 -7.69 19.48
CA SER A 289 -23.98 -6.98 19.66
C SER A 289 -22.93 -7.30 18.59
N VAL A 290 -22.24 -6.26 18.12
CA VAL A 290 -20.96 -6.38 17.40
C VAL A 290 -20.04 -7.29 18.21
N ASP A 291 -19.49 -8.34 17.58
CA ASP A 291 -18.47 -9.18 18.21
C ASP A 291 -17.18 -8.35 18.34
N TYR A 292 -17.05 -7.65 19.48
CA TYR A 292 -15.93 -6.76 19.75
C TYR A 292 -14.59 -7.51 19.76
N ALA A 293 -14.57 -8.80 20.13
CA ALA A 293 -13.37 -9.61 20.04
C ALA A 293 -12.94 -9.80 18.57
N SER A 294 -13.91 -10.07 17.68
CA SER A 294 -13.66 -10.14 16.23
C SER A 294 -13.19 -8.79 15.66
N GLU A 295 -13.80 -7.67 16.06
CA GLU A 295 -13.39 -6.34 15.59
C GLU A 295 -11.97 -5.97 16.04
N VAL A 296 -11.59 -6.29 17.28
CA VAL A 296 -10.23 -6.10 17.80
C VAL A 296 -9.21 -6.89 16.96
N LEU A 297 -9.48 -8.16 16.68
CA LEU A 297 -8.56 -8.99 15.90
C LEU A 297 -8.44 -8.51 14.45
N LYS A 298 -9.55 -8.14 13.80
CA LYS A 298 -9.51 -7.62 12.42
C LYS A 298 -8.76 -6.30 12.32
N SER A 299 -9.01 -5.37 13.23
CA SER A 299 -8.33 -4.08 13.25
C SER A 299 -6.84 -4.22 13.56
N ALA A 300 -6.47 -5.12 14.48
CA ALA A 300 -5.07 -5.42 14.75
C ALA A 300 -4.37 -6.06 13.55
N PHE A 301 -5.00 -7.04 12.91
CA PHE A 301 -4.47 -7.67 11.69
C PHE A 301 -4.30 -6.65 10.56
N TRP A 302 -5.28 -5.76 10.36
CA TRP A 302 -5.20 -4.68 9.38
C TRP A 302 -3.97 -3.80 9.62
N LEU A 303 -3.77 -3.35 10.85
CA LEU A 303 -2.65 -2.47 11.20
C LEU A 303 -1.30 -3.19 11.07
N MET A 304 -1.20 -4.47 11.46
CA MET A 304 0.02 -5.27 11.26
C MET A 304 0.35 -5.45 9.77
N PHE A 305 -0.66 -5.78 8.96
CA PHE A 305 -0.49 -5.95 7.52
C PHE A 305 -0.03 -4.63 6.88
N PHE A 306 -0.69 -3.51 7.25
CA PHE A 306 -0.29 -2.18 6.82
C PHE A 306 1.15 -1.87 7.23
N GLY A 307 1.50 -2.06 8.50
CA GLY A 307 2.85 -1.81 9.03
C GLY A 307 3.93 -2.60 8.30
N LYS A 308 3.67 -3.87 7.99
CA LYS A 308 4.59 -4.73 7.22
C LYS A 308 4.89 -4.17 5.84
N TYR A 309 3.88 -3.84 5.04
CA TYR A 309 4.05 -3.34 3.68
C TYR A 309 4.46 -1.86 3.63
N MET A 310 4.13 -1.11 4.66
CA MET A 310 4.53 0.27 4.82
C MET A 310 5.87 0.42 5.54
N GLU A 311 6.54 -0.69 5.89
CA GLU A 311 7.85 -0.70 6.54
C GLU A 311 7.89 0.20 7.79
N ILE A 312 6.78 0.22 8.53
CA ILE A 312 6.69 0.93 9.79
C ILE A 312 7.53 0.16 10.82
N PRO A 313 8.37 0.84 11.63
CA PRO A 313 9.13 0.18 12.68
C PRO A 313 8.23 -0.69 13.56
N LYS A 314 8.70 -1.91 13.85
CA LYS A 314 7.92 -2.91 14.60
C LYS A 314 7.56 -2.39 15.99
N GLU A 315 8.48 -1.65 16.62
CA GLU A 315 8.32 -1.03 17.92
C GLU A 315 7.15 -0.04 17.93
N LEU A 316 6.99 0.73 16.84
CA LEU A 316 5.88 1.68 16.71
C LEU A 316 4.55 0.94 16.57
N ILE A 317 4.49 -0.11 15.75
CA ILE A 317 3.29 -0.93 15.59
C ILE A 317 2.92 -1.65 16.90
N GLU A 318 3.89 -2.22 17.60
CA GLU A 318 3.68 -2.88 18.89
C GLU A 318 3.20 -1.91 19.97
N SER A 319 3.70 -0.67 19.97
CA SER A 319 3.23 0.37 20.90
C SER A 319 1.76 0.75 20.71
N CYS A 320 1.17 0.45 19.54
CA CYS A 320 -0.24 0.70 19.28
C CYS A 320 -1.18 -0.28 19.98
N PHE A 321 -0.70 -1.48 20.34
CA PHE A 321 -1.53 -2.56 20.86
C PHE A 321 -1.45 -2.69 22.40
N PRO A 322 -2.57 -2.98 23.09
CA PRO A 322 -2.53 -3.47 24.46
C PRO A 322 -1.76 -4.80 24.57
N SER A 323 -1.12 -5.05 25.72
CA SER A 323 -0.38 -6.30 25.97
C SER A 323 -1.22 -7.56 25.79
N SER A 324 -2.53 -7.49 26.10
CA SER A 324 -3.47 -8.61 25.91
C SER A 324 -3.64 -8.99 24.43
N VAL A 325 -3.66 -8.01 23.53
CA VAL A 325 -3.77 -8.25 22.08
C VAL A 325 -2.46 -8.80 21.52
N LEU A 326 -1.31 -8.28 21.97
CA LEU A 326 0.00 -8.80 21.59
C LEU A 326 0.16 -10.27 21.95
N ALA A 327 -0.29 -10.69 23.13
CA ALA A 327 -0.24 -12.09 23.57
C ALA A 327 -1.04 -13.02 22.63
N ILE A 328 -2.22 -12.58 22.17
CA ILE A 328 -3.07 -13.35 21.25
C ILE A 328 -2.46 -13.43 19.84
N LEU A 329 -1.76 -12.39 19.40
CA LEU A 329 -1.14 -12.35 18.07
C LEU A 329 0.18 -13.15 18.01
N GLN A 330 0.75 -13.53 19.15
CA GLN A 330 2.00 -14.29 19.25
C GLN A 330 1.79 -15.81 19.37
N THR A 331 0.56 -16.26 19.61
CA THR A 331 0.14 -17.68 19.65
C THR A 331 -0.25 -18.20 18.28
#